data_AF-A0A920KPK3-F1
#
_entry.id   AF-A0A920KPK3-F1
#
_cell.length_a   1.000
_cell.length_b   1.000
_cell.length_c   1.000
_cell.angle_alpha   90.00
_cell.angle_beta   90.00
_cell.angle_gamma   90.00
#
_symmetry.space_group_name_H-M   'P 1'
#
loop_
_entity.id
_entity.type
_entity.pdbx_description
1 polymer ?
#
loop_
_entity_poly.entity_id
_entity_poly.type
_entity_poly.pdbx_seq_one_letter_code
_entity_poly.pdbx_strand_id
1 'polypeptide(L)'
;MLSKTGHAFIKERMREVDAVYGGEMSAHHYFRDFAYCDSGMIPWLLIAGLMSQSGQSLGELVAAREAAFPCSGEINREVADPAALLATVEQRYAPTR
;
A
#
# COMPACT_ATOMS: atom_id res chain seq x y z
N MET A 1 8.33 -5.33 4.17
CA MET A 1 7.70 -6.66 4.34
C MET A 1 6.47 -6.70 3.47
N LEU A 2 6.18 -7.85 2.85
CA LEU A 2 4.94 -8.08 2.09
C LEU A 2 4.01 -8.98 2.92
N SER A 3 2.72 -8.65 2.93
CA SER A 3 1.65 -9.46 3.50
C SER A 3 0.63 -9.76 2.41
N LYS A 4 -0.11 -10.86 2.58
CA LYS A 4 -1.37 -11.04 1.87
C LYS A 4 -2.31 -9.88 2.24
N THR A 5 -3.03 -9.36 1.24
CA THR A 5 -4.02 -8.28 1.42
C THR A 5 -5.13 -8.72 2.39
N GLY A 6 -5.59 -7.80 3.23
CA GLY A 6 -6.69 -8.02 4.17
C GLY A 6 -6.33 -7.73 5.63
N HIS A 7 -7.30 -7.13 6.34
CA HIS A 7 -7.19 -6.65 7.71
C HIS A 7 -6.67 -7.67 8.74
N ALA A 8 -7.08 -8.94 8.62
CA ALA A 8 -6.64 -9.99 9.54
C ALA A 8 -5.16 -10.32 9.33
N PHE A 9 -4.73 -10.49 8.07
CA PHE A 9 -3.37 -10.85 7.73
C PHE A 9 -2.39 -9.74 8.08
N ILE A 10 -2.70 -8.48 7.76
CA ILE A 10 -1.79 -7.37 8.06
C ILE A 10 -1.61 -7.18 9.58
N LYS A 11 -2.68 -7.36 10.38
CA LYS A 11 -2.60 -7.33 11.85
C LYS A 11 -1.70 -8.43 12.41
N GLU A 12 -1.89 -9.65 11.95
CA GLU A 12 -1.06 -10.79 12.34
C GLU A 12 0.41 -10.52 12.02
N ARG A 13 0.71 -10.13 10.77
CA ARG A 13 2.08 -9.84 10.32
C ARG A 13 2.72 -8.68 11.08
N MET A 14 1.98 -7.60 11.34
CA MET A 14 2.52 -6.49 12.12
C MET A 14 2.88 -6.89 13.55
N ARG A 15 2.10 -7.80 14.18
CA ARG A 15 2.43 -8.34 15.51
C ARG A 15 3.63 -9.26 15.48
N GLU A 16 3.73 -10.12 14.46
CA GLU A 16 4.86 -11.05 14.30
C GLU A 16 6.20 -10.34 14.24
N VAL A 17 6.25 -9.15 13.61
CA VAL A 17 7.50 -8.41 13.40
C VAL A 17 7.59 -7.08 14.12
N ASP A 18 6.68 -6.85 15.06
CA ASP A 18 6.55 -5.60 15.81
C ASP A 18 6.62 -4.32 14.93
N ALA A 19 5.87 -4.34 13.82
CA ALA A 19 5.90 -3.24 12.85
C ALA A 19 5.21 -1.99 13.42
N VAL A 20 5.90 -0.83 13.31
CA VAL A 20 5.40 0.47 13.76
C VAL A 20 4.17 0.95 12.97
N TYR A 21 4.13 0.63 11.68
CA TYR A 21 3.14 1.11 10.72
C TYR A 21 2.93 0.07 9.60
N GLY A 22 1.68 -0.08 9.18
CA GLY A 22 1.25 -0.92 8.07
C GLY A 22 0.25 -0.18 7.22
N GLY A 23 0.23 -0.44 5.92
CA GLY A 23 -0.68 0.22 5.00
C GLY A 23 -1.04 -0.64 3.80
N GLU A 24 -2.24 -0.46 3.30
CA GLU A 24 -2.73 -1.04 2.06
C GLU A 24 -2.95 0.05 1.01
N MET A 25 -2.87 -0.30 -0.28
CA MET A 25 -3.08 0.66 -1.38
C MET A 25 -4.50 1.23 -1.40
N SER A 26 -5.45 0.53 -0.77
CA SER A 26 -6.83 0.95 -0.54
C SER A 26 -7.01 1.99 0.58
N ALA A 27 -5.91 2.63 1.02
CA ALA A 27 -5.88 3.65 2.08
C ALA A 27 -6.30 3.16 3.48
N HIS A 28 -6.11 1.88 3.77
CA HIS A 28 -6.19 1.36 5.14
C HIS A 28 -4.82 1.48 5.82
N HIS A 29 -4.79 2.06 7.01
CA HIS A 29 -3.58 2.44 7.72
C HIS A 29 -3.60 1.93 9.16
N TYR A 30 -2.61 1.14 9.51
CA TYR A 30 -2.52 0.39 10.76
C TYR A 30 -1.35 0.90 11.60
N PHE A 31 -1.57 1.09 12.90
CA PHE A 31 -0.56 1.66 13.80
C PHE A 31 -0.35 0.77 15.02
N ARG A 32 0.91 0.46 15.35
CA ARG A 32 1.25 -0.34 16.54
C ARG A 32 0.62 0.22 17.80
N ASP A 33 0.80 1.52 18.02
CA ASP A 33 0.34 2.21 19.23
C ASP A 33 -1.19 2.45 19.23
N PHE A 34 -1.87 1.97 18.19
CA PHE A 34 -3.33 1.86 18.10
C PHE A 34 -3.75 0.38 18.00
N ALA A 35 -3.08 -0.50 18.76
CA ALA A 35 -3.35 -1.94 18.81
C ALA A 35 -3.29 -2.65 17.44
N TYR A 36 -2.47 -2.14 16.52
CA TYR A 36 -2.40 -2.57 15.12
C TYR A 36 -3.75 -2.44 14.38
N CYS A 37 -4.65 -1.56 14.83
CA CYS A 37 -5.94 -1.35 14.18
C CYS A 37 -5.84 -0.32 13.06
N ASP A 38 -6.74 -0.48 12.10
CA ASP A 38 -6.96 0.49 11.04
C ASP A 38 -7.51 1.80 11.63
N SER A 39 -7.01 2.94 11.13
CA SER A 39 -7.58 4.26 11.39
C SER A 39 -7.18 5.24 10.30
N GLY A 40 -8.17 5.79 9.60
CA GLY A 40 -7.96 6.93 8.70
C GLY A 40 -7.73 8.27 9.42
N MET A 41 -8.10 8.38 10.70
CA MET A 41 -8.00 9.63 11.46
C MET A 41 -6.55 9.95 11.86
N ILE A 42 -5.78 8.95 12.23
CA ILE A 42 -4.36 9.10 12.59
C ILE A 42 -3.53 9.66 11.42
N PRO A 43 -3.50 9.04 10.22
CA PRO A 43 -2.70 9.54 9.11
C PRO A 43 -3.19 10.93 8.65
N TRP A 44 -4.50 11.19 8.66
CA TRP A 44 -5.04 12.51 8.36
C TRP A 44 -4.47 13.60 9.28
N LEU A 45 -4.49 13.39 10.60
CA LEU A 45 -3.96 14.36 11.56
C LEU A 45 -2.43 14.51 11.44
N LEU A 46 -1.71 13.44 11.17
CA LEU A 46 -0.26 13.49 10.93
C LEU A 46 0.07 14.32 9.67
N ILE A 47 -0.69 14.15 8.59
CA ILE A 47 -0.53 14.93 7.36
C ILE A 47 -0.86 16.40 7.61
N ALA A 48 -1.97 16.70 8.28
CA ALA A 48 -2.35 18.07 8.62
C ALA A 48 -1.28 18.75 9.50
N GLY A 49 -0.74 18.03 10.49
CA GLY A 49 0.36 18.51 11.33
C GLY A 49 1.65 18.73 10.53
N LEU A 50 1.96 17.86 9.57
CA LEU A 50 3.10 18.03 8.67
C LEU A 50 2.95 19.29 7.80
N MET A 51 1.78 19.48 7.18
CA MET A 51 1.47 20.67 6.39
C MET A 51 1.59 21.96 7.22
N SER A 52 1.06 21.95 8.45
CA SER A 52 1.14 23.09 9.36
C SER A 52 2.58 23.43 9.75
N GLN A 53 3.45 22.44 9.93
CA GLN A 53 4.85 22.65 10.36
C GLN A 53 5.77 23.02 9.20
N SER A 54 5.53 22.47 8.00
CA SER A 54 6.36 22.73 6.83
C SER A 54 5.95 24.00 6.07
N GLY A 55 4.69 24.44 6.22
CA GLY A 55 4.10 25.50 5.40
C GLY A 55 3.84 25.08 3.95
N GLN A 56 4.06 23.81 3.60
CA GLN A 56 3.82 23.26 2.27
C GLN A 56 2.37 22.78 2.14
N SER A 57 1.83 22.94 0.94
CA SER A 57 0.56 22.34 0.54
C SER A 57 0.68 20.82 0.43
N LEU A 58 -0.47 20.14 0.50
CA LEU A 58 -0.52 18.69 0.28
C LEU A 58 0.01 18.31 -1.12
N GLY A 59 -0.29 19.12 -2.14
CA GLY A 59 0.17 18.88 -3.51
C GLY A 59 1.69 18.92 -3.64
N GLU A 60 2.37 19.87 -2.98
CA GLU A 60 3.83 19.94 -2.98
C GLU A 60 4.46 18.74 -2.27
N LEU A 61 3.88 18.32 -1.14
CA LEU A 61 4.35 17.15 -0.39
C LEU A 61 4.21 15.87 -1.23
N VAL A 62 3.06 15.68 -1.90
CA VAL A 62 2.80 14.53 -2.77
C VAL A 62 3.72 14.55 -3.99
N ALA A 63 3.85 15.68 -4.69
CA ALA A 63 4.72 15.80 -5.85
C ALA A 63 6.18 15.49 -5.52
N ALA A 64 6.66 15.91 -4.35
CA ALA A 64 8.00 15.56 -3.88
C ALA A 64 8.16 14.04 -3.64
N ARG A 65 7.12 13.35 -3.18
CA ARG A 65 7.15 11.88 -3.03
C ARG A 65 7.09 11.16 -4.37
N GLU A 66 6.25 11.62 -5.30
CA GLU A 66 6.18 11.06 -6.66
C GLU A 66 7.50 11.19 -7.41
N ALA A 67 8.18 12.34 -7.30
CA ALA A 67 9.49 12.56 -7.91
C ALA A 67 10.57 11.66 -7.30
N ALA A 68 10.52 11.42 -5.99
CA ALA A 68 11.48 10.55 -5.30
C ALA A 68 11.21 9.05 -5.52
N PHE A 69 9.94 8.67 -5.70
CA PHE A 69 9.48 7.28 -5.77
C PHE A 69 8.46 7.11 -6.92
N PRO A 70 8.90 7.17 -8.19
CA PRO A 70 7.99 7.05 -9.33
C PRO A 70 7.37 5.65 -9.36
N CYS A 71 6.04 5.59 -9.55
CA CYS A 71 5.29 4.35 -9.72
C CYS A 71 4.38 4.45 -10.94
N SER A 72 4.06 3.31 -11.55
CA SER A 72 3.23 3.24 -12.77
C SER A 72 1.74 3.56 -12.55
N GLY A 73 1.32 3.76 -11.29
CA GLY A 73 -0.08 3.70 -10.90
C GLY A 73 -0.71 2.31 -11.11
N GLU A 74 -2.02 2.25 -10.93
CA GLU A 74 -2.83 1.06 -11.18
C GLU A 74 -3.23 0.98 -12.66
N ILE A 75 -2.84 -0.10 -13.35
CA ILE A 75 -3.17 -0.32 -14.76
C ILE A 75 -4.20 -1.45 -14.86
N ASN A 76 -5.46 -1.05 -15.02
CA ASN A 76 -6.58 -1.97 -15.21
C ASN A 76 -6.78 -2.29 -16.70
N ARG A 77 -7.05 -3.57 -17.00
CA ARG A 77 -7.35 -4.06 -18.36
C ARG A 77 -8.57 -4.96 -18.32
N GLU A 78 -9.50 -4.75 -19.23
CA GLU A 78 -10.58 -5.69 -19.48
C GLU A 78 -10.07 -6.85 -20.32
N VAL A 79 -10.41 -8.07 -19.90
CA VAL A 79 -9.96 -9.32 -20.55
C VAL A 79 -11.17 -10.21 -20.77
N ALA A 80 -11.35 -10.66 -22.01
CA ALA A 80 -12.49 -11.50 -22.39
C ALA A 80 -12.46 -12.88 -21.71
N ASP A 81 -11.27 -13.47 -21.55
CA ASP A 81 -11.05 -14.73 -20.84
C ASP A 81 -9.84 -14.63 -19.89
N PRO A 82 -10.07 -14.26 -18.62
CA PRO A 82 -9.01 -14.16 -17.62
C PRO A 82 -8.29 -15.48 -17.36
N ALA A 83 -8.99 -16.63 -17.46
CA ALA A 83 -8.40 -17.93 -17.17
C ALA A 83 -7.40 -18.34 -18.26
N ALA A 84 -7.75 -18.15 -19.54
CA ALA A 84 -6.83 -18.41 -20.65
C ALA A 84 -5.59 -17.50 -20.61
N LEU A 85 -5.77 -16.22 -20.24
CA LEU A 85 -4.64 -15.29 -20.10
C LEU A 85 -3.69 -15.73 -18.97
N LEU A 86 -4.22 -16.10 -17.81
CA LEU A 86 -3.40 -16.57 -16.68
C LEU A 86 -2.62 -17.82 -17.06
N ALA A 87 -3.26 -18.81 -17.72
CA ALA A 87 -2.57 -20.01 -18.20
C ALA A 87 -1.43 -19.68 -19.18
N THR A 88 -1.65 -18.71 -20.07
CA THR A 88 -0.63 -18.24 -21.03
C THR A 88 0.57 -17.60 -20.31
N VAL A 89 0.30 -16.77 -19.30
CA VAL A 89 1.34 -16.12 -18.48
C VAL A 89 2.14 -17.17 -17.71
N GLU A 90 1.46 -18.11 -17.05
CA GLU A 90 2.10 -19.21 -16.32
C GLU A 90 3.01 -20.03 -17.23
N GLN A 91 2.54 -20.42 -18.41
CA GLN A 91 3.35 -21.19 -19.36
C GLN A 91 4.58 -20.41 -19.85
N ARG A 92 4.43 -19.09 -20.08
CA ARG A 92 5.51 -18.24 -20.62
C ARG A 92 6.65 -18.01 -19.64
N TYR A 93 6.32 -17.91 -18.35
CA TYR A 93 7.25 -17.56 -17.26
C TYR A 93 7.55 -18.71 -16.29
N ALA A 94 6.98 -19.90 -16.52
CA ALA A 94 7.34 -21.08 -15.77
C ALA A 94 8.87 -21.30 -15.84
N PRO A 95 9.53 -21.66 -14.72
CA PRO A 95 10.94 -21.95 -14.73
C PRO A 95 11.23 -23.08 -15.72
N THR A 96 12.18 -22.87 -16.63
CA THR A 96 12.71 -23.94 -17.46
C THR A 96 13.44 -24.90 -16.52
N ARG A 97 12.97 -26.14 -16.43
CA ARG A 97 13.65 -27.20 -15.67
C ARG A 97 15.01 -27.53 -16.26
#